data_AF-A0A8R7TBZ6-F1
#
_entry.id   AF-A0A8R7TBZ6-F1
#
_cell.length_a   1.000
_cell.length_b   1.000
_cell.length_c   1.000
_cell.angle_alpha   90.00
_cell.angle_beta   90.00
_cell.angle_gamma   90.00
#
_symmetry.space_group_name_H-M   'P 1'
#
loop_
_entity.id
_entity.type
_entity.pdbx_description
1 polymer ?
#
loop_
_entity_poly.entity_id
_entity_poly.type
_entity_poly.pdbx_seq_one_letter_code
_entity_poly.pdbx_strand_id
1 'polypeptide(L)'
;MASCNAFVEVEVNGQRQRTATRPGDLSPQWKETLFFDVRDPARFPALTVDVSVQHDHSLNDHNSIRMHAFLGRVRVSGPRSPDEAVVLRFPLDKRGLFLRVSGDMALRLYLVAD
;
A
#
# COMPACT_ATOMS: atom_id res chain seq x y z
N MET A 1 22.05 -0.31 12.37
CA MET A 1 21.30 -0.81 11.20
C MET A 1 19.97 -0.08 11.16
N ALA A 2 19.56 0.48 10.02
CA ALA A 2 18.24 1.07 9.92
C ALA A 2 17.20 -0.05 9.96
N SER A 3 16.24 0.01 10.88
CA SER A 3 15.16 -0.95 11.03
C SER A 3 13.83 -0.25 10.77
N CYS A 4 12.96 -0.84 9.96
CA CYS A 4 11.67 -0.24 9.62
C CYS A 4 10.53 -1.17 10.02
N ASN A 5 9.57 -0.67 10.79
CA ASN A 5 8.34 -1.37 11.09
C ASN A 5 7.31 -1.02 10.02
N ALA A 6 7.33 -1.72 8.89
CA ALA A 6 6.58 -1.31 7.72
C ALA A 6 5.18 -1.94 7.67
N PHE A 7 4.16 -1.14 7.41
CA PHE A 7 2.85 -1.62 6.95
C PHE A 7 2.42 -0.86 5.69
N VAL A 8 1.49 -1.46 4.95
CA VAL A 8 0.87 -0.84 3.79
C VAL A 8 -0.54 -0.44 4.15
N GLU A 9 -0.91 0.78 3.79
CA GLU A 9 -2.27 1.29 3.86
C GLU A 9 -2.80 1.48 2.43
N VAL A 10 -3.94 0.87 2.15
CA VAL A 10 -4.61 0.91 0.85
C VAL A 10 -5.94 1.66 1.01
N GLU A 11 -6.16 2.65 0.16
CA GLU A 11 -7.40 3.39 0.06
C GLU A 11 -8.03 3.21 -1.33
N VAL A 12 -9.28 2.75 -1.36
CA VAL A 12 -10.08 2.58 -2.58
C VAL A 12 -11.44 3.19 -2.33
N ASN A 13 -11.81 4.22 -3.11
CA ASN A 13 -13.15 4.85 -3.05
C ASN A 13 -13.58 5.27 -1.62
N GLY A 14 -12.64 5.77 -0.81
CA GLY A 14 -12.88 6.16 0.59
C GLY A 14 -12.92 5.00 1.59
N GLN A 15 -12.84 3.75 1.15
CA GLN A 15 -12.59 2.62 2.02
C GLN A 15 -11.09 2.50 2.26
N ARG A 16 -10.68 2.39 3.53
CA ARG A 16 -9.28 2.30 3.92
C ARG A 16 -9.02 1.02 4.69
N GLN A 17 -8.02 0.26 4.29
CA GLN A 17 -7.55 -0.92 4.99
C GLN A 17 -6.03 -0.92 5.07
N ARG A 18 -5.47 -1.67 6.01
CA ARG A 18 -4.03 -1.80 6.17
C ARG A 18 -3.62 -3.26 6.36
N THR A 19 -2.40 -3.58 5.97
CA THR A 19 -1.76 -4.86 6.25
C THR A 19 -1.28 -4.93 7.70
N ALA A 20 -0.86 -6.12 8.14
CA ALA A 20 -0.08 -6.26 9.35
C ALA A 20 1.26 -5.51 9.25
N THR A 21 1.76 -5.02 10.39
CA THR A 21 3.08 -4.40 10.49
C THR A 21 4.18 -5.48 10.45
N ARG A 22 5.19 -5.27 9.61
CA ARG A 22 6.41 -6.09 9.54
C ARG A 22 7.54 -5.39 10.30
N PRO A 23 7.92 -5.87 11.50
CA PRO A 23 8.91 -5.19 12.33
C PRO A 23 10.33 -5.38 11.80
N GLY A 24 11.11 -4.30 11.83
CA GLY A 24 12.55 -4.30 11.56
C GLY A 24 13.00 -4.72 10.15
N ASP A 25 12.11 -4.74 9.16
CA ASP A 25 12.41 -5.23 7.81
C ASP A 25 12.63 -4.08 6.82
N LEU A 26 13.75 -4.11 6.08
CA LEU A 26 14.08 -3.15 5.02
C LEU A 26 13.52 -3.55 3.65
N SER A 27 13.04 -4.78 3.51
CA SER A 27 12.40 -5.30 2.30
C SER A 27 11.14 -6.10 2.68
N PRO A 28 10.17 -5.43 3.35
CA PRO A 28 9.00 -6.08 3.92
C PRO A 28 8.19 -6.82 2.85
N GLN A 29 7.80 -8.05 3.18
CA GLN A 29 6.87 -8.85 2.39
C GLN A 29 5.59 -9.07 3.20
N TRP A 30 4.48 -8.47 2.76
CA TRP A 30 3.19 -8.65 3.43
C TRP A 30 2.51 -9.94 2.98
N LYS A 31 2.45 -10.20 1.67
CA LYS A 31 1.73 -11.35 1.07
C LYS A 31 0.28 -11.46 1.59
N GLU A 32 -0.34 -10.31 1.81
CA GLU A 32 -1.70 -10.18 2.32
C GLU A 32 -2.63 -9.75 1.18
N THR A 33 -3.88 -10.23 1.23
CA THR A 33 -4.94 -9.82 0.31
C THR A 33 -5.96 -8.99 1.08
N LEU A 34 -6.26 -7.80 0.57
CA LEU A 34 -7.26 -6.89 1.14
C LEU A 34 -8.46 -6.86 0.21
N PHE A 35 -9.67 -6.92 0.76
CA PHE A 35 -10.93 -6.99 0.01
C PHE A 35 -11.69 -5.68 0.15
N PHE A 36 -12.02 -5.04 -0.96
CA PHE A 36 -12.74 -3.77 -1.00
C PHE A 36 -14.07 -3.94 -1.74
N ASP A 37 -15.11 -3.27 -1.26
CA ASP A 37 -16.43 -3.35 -1.86
C ASP A 37 -16.53 -2.42 -3.07
N VAL A 38 -16.71 -3.02 -4.24
CA VAL A 38 -16.92 -2.28 -5.48
C VAL A 38 -18.42 -2.26 -5.78
N ARG A 39 -19.10 -1.17 -5.37
CA ARG A 39 -20.55 -0.99 -5.60
C ARG A 39 -20.95 -1.00 -7.08
N ASP A 40 -20.06 -0.53 -7.94
CA ASP A 40 -20.27 -0.46 -9.38
C ASP A 40 -19.04 -1.02 -10.11
N PRO A 41 -19.08 -2.30 -10.53
CA PRO A 41 -17.97 -2.94 -11.24
C PRO A 41 -17.58 -2.22 -12.54
N ALA A 42 -18.50 -1.51 -13.20
CA ALA A 42 -18.19 -0.77 -14.42
C ALA A 42 -17.23 0.40 -14.18
N ARG A 43 -17.17 0.90 -12.94
CA ARG A 43 -16.24 1.96 -12.54
C ARG A 43 -14.87 1.43 -12.15
N PHE A 44 -14.68 0.12 -12.04
CA PHE A 44 -13.43 -0.46 -11.58
C PHE A 44 -12.20 0.00 -12.37
N PRO A 45 -12.21 0.08 -13.72
CA PRO A 45 -11.07 0.60 -14.49
C PRO A 45 -10.78 2.09 -14.22
N ALA A 46 -11.77 2.85 -13.75
CA ALA A 46 -11.65 4.26 -13.38
C ALA A 46 -11.40 4.47 -11.88
N LEU A 47 -11.47 3.42 -11.05
CA LEU A 47 -11.16 3.51 -9.63
C LEU A 47 -9.67 3.76 -9.46
N THR A 48 -9.36 4.75 -8.61
CA THR A 48 -7.99 4.97 -8.15
C THR A 48 -7.80 4.20 -6.86
N VAL A 49 -6.79 3.35 -6.84
CA VAL A 49 -6.30 2.63 -5.67
C VAL A 49 -5.02 3.36 -5.22
N ASP A 50 -5.09 3.99 -4.06
CA ASP A 50 -3.98 4.70 -3.43
C ASP A 50 -3.33 3.74 -2.43
N VAL A 51 -2.04 3.42 -2.65
CA VAL A 51 -1.31 2.49 -1.80
C VAL A 51 -0.10 3.20 -1.20
N SER A 52 -0.08 3.32 0.12
CA SER A 52 0.99 4.00 0.86
C SER A 52 1.73 3.06 1.79
N VAL A 53 3.05 3.17 1.84
CA VAL A 53 3.89 2.49 2.82
C VAL A 53 4.11 3.42 4.00
N GLN A 54 3.90 2.90 5.20
CA GLN A 54 4.06 3.63 6.45
C GLN A 54 5.01 2.89 7.39
N HIS A 55 5.77 3.66 8.17
CA HIS A 55 6.53 3.18 9.31
C HIS A 55 5.70 3.34 10.58
N ASP A 56 5.55 2.25 11.33
CA ASP A 56 4.85 2.21 12.61
C ASP A 56 5.80 2.52 13.77
N HIS A 57 5.72 3.74 14.28
CA HIS A 57 6.49 4.17 15.44
C HIS A 57 5.93 3.62 16.74
N SER A 58 4.67 3.19 16.79
CA SER A 58 4.05 2.71 18.04
C SER A 58 4.77 1.48 18.60
N LEU A 59 5.32 0.64 17.72
CA LEU A 59 6.12 -0.53 18.11
C LEU A 59 7.47 -0.16 18.74
N ASN A 60 7.96 1.05 18.53
CA ASN A 60 9.21 1.54 19.14
C ASN A 60 8.93 2.38 20.40
N ASP A 61 7.92 3.24 20.34
CA ASP A 61 7.52 4.14 21.41
C ASP A 61 5.99 4.31 21.40
N HIS A 62 5.34 3.74 22.41
CA HIS A 62 3.88 3.77 22.55
C HIS A 62 3.36 5.18 22.89
N ASN A 63 4.25 6.09 23.31
CA ASN A 63 3.90 7.46 23.67
C ASN A 63 4.25 8.47 22.56
N SER A 64 4.66 7.99 21.37
CA SER A 64 5.00 8.84 20.23
C SER A 64 3.80 9.67 19.78
N ILE A 65 3.98 11.00 19.72
CA ILE A 65 2.97 11.93 19.17
C ILE A 65 2.68 11.63 17.69
N ARG A 66 3.67 11.08 16.96
CA ARG A 66 3.53 10.65 15.57
C ARG A 66 3.60 9.13 15.51
N MET A 67 2.43 8.50 15.51
CA MET A 67 2.32 7.04 15.45
C MET A 67 2.85 6.45 14.13
N HIS A 68 2.73 7.21 13.03
CA HIS A 68 3.10 6.72 11.70
C HIS A 68 3.90 7.74 10.89
N ALA A 69 4.89 7.26 10.14
CA ALA A 69 5.64 8.08 9.18
C ALA A 69 5.47 7.55 7.75
N PHE A 70 5.16 8.44 6.82
CA PHE A 70 5.00 8.12 5.40
C PHE A 70 6.35 7.79 4.75
N LEU A 71 6.45 6.63 4.11
CA LEU A 71 7.66 6.19 3.42
C LEU A 71 7.55 6.34 1.90
N GLY A 72 6.36 6.16 1.34
CA GLY A 72 6.15 6.29 -0.10
C GLY A 72 4.75 5.89 -0.50
N ARG A 73 4.38 6.18 -1.74
CA ARG A 73 3.07 5.84 -2.27
C ARG A 73 3.14 5.46 -3.75
N VAL A 74 2.24 4.58 -4.17
CA VAL A 74 1.86 4.40 -5.56
C VAL A 74 0.37 4.68 -5.69
N ARG A 75 -0.02 5.31 -6.81
CA ARG A 75 -1.42 5.34 -7.24
C ARG A 75 -1.58 4.53 -8.51
N VAL A 76 -2.54 3.62 -8.48
CA VAL A 76 -2.83 2.72 -9.58
C VAL A 76 -4.31 2.82 -9.93
N SER A 77 -4.62 2.94 -11.22
CA SER A 77 -5.99 2.73 -11.71
C SER A 77 -6.30 1.25 -11.68
N GLY A 78 -7.55 0.87 -11.43
CA GLY A 78 -7.96 -0.54 -11.50
C GLY A 78 -7.61 -1.18 -12.86
N PRO A 79 -7.29 -2.49 -12.89
CA PRO A 79 -6.97 -3.18 -14.12
C PRO A 79 -8.09 -3.07 -15.16
N ARG A 80 -7.70 -3.02 -16.44
CA ARG A 80 -8.65 -2.89 -17.53
C ARG A 80 -9.33 -4.21 -17.86
N SER A 81 -8.72 -5.33 -17.50
CA SER A 81 -9.28 -6.67 -17.73
C SER A 81 -9.16 -7.60 -16.52
N PRO A 82 -10.12 -8.54 -16.33
CA PRO A 82 -10.08 -9.54 -15.25
C PRO A 82 -8.86 -10.47 -15.32
N ASP A 83 -8.34 -10.73 -16.53
CA ASP A 83 -7.13 -11.54 -16.78
C ASP A 83 -5.82 -10.81 -16.44
N GLU A 84 -5.89 -9.50 -16.15
CA GLU A 84 -4.73 -8.66 -15.79
C GLU A 84 -4.29 -8.84 -14.33
N ALA A 85 -4.65 -9.97 -13.70
CA ALA A 85 -4.22 -10.38 -12.35
C ALA A 85 -2.71 -10.70 -12.27
N VAL A 86 -1.89 -10.01 -13.06
CA VAL A 86 -0.44 -10.08 -13.05
C VAL A 86 0.09 -9.25 -11.88
N VAL A 87 1.19 -9.71 -11.29
CA VAL A 87 1.91 -8.91 -10.29
C VAL A 87 2.63 -7.77 -11.02
N LEU A 88 2.21 -6.55 -10.77
CA LEU A 88 2.82 -5.35 -11.32
C LEU A 88 3.72 -4.70 -10.27
N ARG A 89 4.89 -4.22 -10.69
CA ARG A 89 5.84 -3.51 -9.81
C ARG A 89 5.80 -2.03 -10.12
N PHE A 90 5.58 -1.24 -9.09
CA PHE A 90 5.48 0.21 -9.20
C PHE A 90 6.55 0.86 -8.32
N PRO A 91 7.33 1.82 -8.86
CA PRO A 91 8.24 2.60 -8.03
C PRO A 91 7.43 3.45 -7.04
N LEU A 92 7.90 3.55 -5.80
CA LEU A 92 7.26 4.40 -4.79
C LEU A 92 7.57 5.88 -5.08
N ASP A 93 6.52 6.69 -5.21
CA ASP A 93 6.63 8.14 -5.29
C ASP A 93 7.04 8.72 -3.94
N LYS A 94 7.99 9.66 -3.99
CA LYS A 94 8.49 10.39 -2.82
C LYS A 94 7.71 11.68 -2.64
N ARG A 95 7.49 12.08 -1.39
CA ARG A 95 6.85 13.38 -1.07
C ARG A 95 7.83 14.58 -1.11
N GLY A 96 9.06 14.41 -1.60
CA GLY A 96 10.04 15.50 -1.75
C GLY A 96 11.47 15.03 -2.06
N LEU A 97 12.35 15.99 -2.41
CA LEU A 97 13.75 15.78 -2.83
C LEU A 97 14.70 15.30 -1.71
N PHE A 98 14.24 15.17 -0.47
CA PHE A 98 15.08 14.93 0.71
C PHE A 98 14.85 13.60 1.43
N LEU A 99 13.93 12.74 0.96
CA LEU A 99 13.64 11.45 1.61
C LEU A 99 14.45 10.31 0.97
N ARG A 100 15.25 9.63 1.79
CA ARG A 100 16.04 8.42 1.47
C ARG A 100 15.17 7.16 1.41
N VAL A 101 13.92 7.27 0.95
CA VAL A 101 13.12 6.09 0.66
C VAL A 101 13.30 5.76 -0.81
N SER A 102 13.67 4.53 -1.10
CA SER A 102 13.85 3.98 -2.44
C SER A 102 13.32 2.56 -2.40
N GLY A 103 12.39 2.22 -3.27
CA GLY A 103 11.79 0.90 -3.29
C GLY A 103 10.68 0.79 -4.30
N ASP A 104 10.40 -0.45 -4.70
CA ASP A 104 9.25 -0.79 -5.53
C ASP A 104 8.20 -1.47 -4.68
N MET A 105 6.94 -1.31 -5.07
CA MET A 105 5.83 -2.05 -4.52
C MET A 105 5.28 -3.01 -5.58
N ALA A 106 5.25 -4.29 -5.25
CA ALA A 106 4.62 -5.32 -6.06
C ALA A 106 3.15 -5.50 -5.65
N LEU A 107 2.22 -5.30 -6.57
CA LEU A 107 0.78 -5.39 -6.34
C LEU A 107 0.12 -6.28 -7.38
N ARG A 108 -0.94 -6.97 -6.97
CA ARG A 108 -1.86 -7.67 -7.86
C ARG A 108 -3.26 -7.16 -7.54
N LEU A 109 -3.98 -6.74 -8.56
CA LEU A 109 -5.34 -6.21 -8.45
C LEU A 109 -6.24 -7.07 -9.35
N TYR A 110 -7.41 -7.45 -8.86
CA TYR A 110 -8.40 -8.20 -9.62
C TYR A 110 -9.77 -8.01 -8.99
N LEU A 111 -10.82 -8.12 -9.82
CA LEU A 111 -12.19 -8.22 -9.33
C LEU A 111 -12.48 -9.65 -8.93
N VAL A 112 -13.15 -9.82 -7.80
CA VAL A 112 -13.73 -11.10 -7.39
C VAL A 112 -15.24 -10.96 -7.56
N ALA A 113 -15.84 -11.83 -8.37
CA ALA A 113 -17.29 -11.98 -8.39
C ALA A 113 -17.71 -12.88 -7.22
N ASP A 114 -18.85 -12.58 -6.62
CA ASP A 114 -19.51 -13.46 -5.63
C ASP A 114 -20.02 -14.75 -6.31
#